data_AF-A0A662LLF8-F1
#
_entry.id   AF-A0A662LLF8-F1
#
_cell.length_a   1.000
_cell.length_b   1.000
_cell.length_c   1.000
_cell.angle_alpha   90.00
_cell.angle_beta   90.00
_cell.angle_gamma   90.00
#
_symmetry.space_group_name_H-M   'P 1'
#
loop_
_entity.id
_entity.type
_entity.pdbx_description
1 polymer ?
#
loop_
_entity_poly.entity_id
_entity_poly.type
_entity_poly.pdbx_seq_one_letter_code
_entity_poly.pdbx_strand_id
1 'polypeptide(L)'
;MEKKYIAGFLCVLMLASIPLSVGQASEEVIIQSNDVEPQSLIGVTFVAGLIMNPQITGKYVQAKAIVLAYYDRGIITKDSGVVMGFKDVRFKQNDLLYMSEPGQFGLVQIAGICTGFSIQKI
;
A
#
# COMPACT_ATOMS: atom_id res chain seq x y z
N MET A 1 -0.26 -3.70 -26.76
CA MET A 1 0.34 -3.57 -25.41
C MET A 1 1.81 -3.24 -25.59
N GLU A 2 2.19 -1.99 -25.35
CA GLU A 2 3.52 -1.50 -25.73
C GLU A 2 4.63 -2.12 -24.86
N LYS A 3 5.78 -2.43 -25.45
CA LYS A 3 6.94 -3.10 -24.80
C LYS A 3 7.40 -2.45 -23.48
N LYS A 4 7.05 -1.19 -23.26
CA LYS A 4 7.34 -0.40 -22.04
C LYS A 4 6.62 -0.95 -20.79
N TYR A 5 5.41 -1.48 -20.93
CA TYR A 5 4.63 -2.02 -19.80
C TYR A 5 5.20 -3.34 -19.28
N ILE A 6 5.79 -4.14 -20.17
CA ILE A 6 6.38 -5.44 -19.83
C ILE A 6 7.65 -5.24 -18.98
N ALA A 7 8.47 -4.24 -19.33
CA ALA A 7 9.68 -3.91 -18.57
C ALA A 7 9.35 -3.43 -17.15
N GLY A 8 8.33 -2.58 -17.00
CA GLY A 8 7.87 -2.13 -15.68
C GLY A 8 7.35 -3.29 -14.82
N PHE A 9 6.57 -4.19 -15.40
CA PHE A 9 6.04 -5.37 -14.72
C PHE A 9 7.15 -6.35 -14.28
N LEU A 10 8.15 -6.58 -15.14
CA LEU A 10 9.30 -7.43 -14.83
C LEU A 10 10.16 -6.87 -13.68
N CYS A 11 10.35 -5.56 -13.59
CA CYS A 11 11.07 -4.94 -12.47
C CYS A 11 10.35 -5.13 -11.13
N VAL A 12 9.02 -5.01 -11.12
CA VAL A 12 8.20 -5.22 -9.92
C VAL A 12 8.25 -6.70 -9.47
N LEU A 13 8.20 -7.64 -10.41
CA LEU A 13 8.33 -9.07 -10.11
C LEU A 13 9.72 -9.43 -9.57
N MET A 14 10.79 -8.83 -10.10
CA MET A 14 12.15 -9.06 -9.58
C MET A 14 12.29 -8.57 -8.14
N LEU A 15 11.74 -7.40 -7.79
CA LEU A 15 11.73 -6.89 -6.42
C LEU A 15 10.92 -7.78 -5.46
N ALA A 16 9.84 -8.40 -5.94
CA ALA A 16 9.03 -9.35 -5.16
C ALA A 16 9.71 -10.71 -4.94
N SER A 17 10.71 -11.05 -5.76
CA SER A 17 11.44 -12.34 -5.70
C SER A 17 12.71 -12.32 -4.85
N ILE A 18 13.08 -11.17 -4.27
CA ILE A 18 14.21 -11.07 -3.33
C ILE A 18 13.81 -11.82 -2.06
N PRO A 19 14.42 -12.98 -1.74
CA PRO A 19 14.11 -13.69 -0.51
C PRO A 19 14.60 -12.81 0.65
N LEU A 20 13.69 -12.42 1.55
CA LEU A 20 14.02 -11.83 2.84
C LEU A 20 14.65 -12.92 3.73
N SER A 21 15.86 -13.36 3.38
CA SER A 21 16.66 -14.27 4.20
C SER A 21 17.61 -13.47 5.08
N VAL A 22 17.06 -12.84 6.11
CA VAL A 22 17.80 -12.52 7.34
C VAL A 22 16.82 -12.40 8.50
N GLY A 23 16.96 -13.30 9.48
CA GLY A 23 16.38 -13.14 10.81
C GLY A 23 15.32 -14.18 11.17
N GLN A 24 15.75 -15.33 11.66
CA GLN A 24 14.90 -16.30 12.33
C GLN A 24 14.26 -15.73 13.61
N ALA A 25 13.05 -16.23 13.87
CA ALA A 25 12.46 -16.53 15.18
C ALA A 25 12.19 -15.37 16.16
N SER A 26 10.91 -15.05 16.35
CA SER A 26 10.24 -15.39 17.62
C SER A 26 8.72 -15.30 17.48
N GLU A 27 8.10 -16.45 17.76
CA GLU A 27 6.82 -16.69 18.43
C GLU A 27 5.59 -15.81 18.19
N GLU A 28 4.51 -16.54 17.92
CA GLU A 28 3.10 -16.18 17.98
C GLU A 28 2.77 -15.25 19.16
N VAL A 29 2.18 -14.10 18.86
CA VAL A 29 1.07 -13.60 19.67
C VAL A 29 0.01 -13.06 18.72
N ILE A 30 -1.07 -13.83 18.56
CA ILE A 30 -2.34 -13.33 18.03
C ILE A 30 -2.88 -12.37 19.10
N ILE A 31 -2.45 -11.11 19.09
CA ILE A 31 -3.11 -10.05 19.86
C ILE A 31 -4.31 -9.61 19.04
N GLN A 32 -5.47 -10.18 19.36
CA GLN A 32 -6.76 -9.54 19.08
C GLN A 32 -6.80 -8.22 19.87
N SER A 33 -6.25 -7.13 19.34
CA SER A 33 -6.43 -5.80 19.91
C SER A 33 -7.75 -5.21 19.38
N ASN A 34 -8.73 -5.14 20.28
CA ASN A 34 -10.06 -4.61 20.05
C ASN A 34 -10.17 -3.08 20.08
N ASP A 35 -9.05 -2.35 20.13
CA ASP A 35 -9.02 -0.88 20.04
C ASP A 35 -7.74 -0.45 19.33
N VAL A 36 -7.75 -0.51 17.99
CA VAL A 36 -6.64 0.01 17.18
C VAL A 36 -7.03 1.44 16.81
N GLU A 37 -6.47 2.41 17.53
CA GLU A 37 -6.40 3.81 17.08
C GLU A 37 -6.05 3.87 15.59
N PRO A 38 -6.57 4.83 14.82
CA PRO A 38 -6.18 4.99 13.43
C PRO A 38 -4.65 4.99 13.37
N GLN A 39 -4.08 3.95 12.76
CA GLN A 39 -2.65 3.79 12.61
C GLN A 39 -2.20 4.90 11.65
N SER A 40 -2.00 6.09 12.20
CA SER A 40 -1.45 7.24 11.51
C SER A 40 0.03 7.00 11.48
N LEU A 41 0.51 6.33 10.43
CA LEU A 41 1.94 6.24 10.18
C LEU A 41 2.42 7.67 9.84
N ILE A 42 2.94 8.36 10.85
CA ILE A 42 3.70 9.61 10.71
C ILE A 42 5.04 9.22 10.08
N GLY A 43 5.02 8.94 8.79
CA GLY A 43 6.12 8.28 8.09
C GLY A 43 5.95 8.28 6.58
N VAL A 44 7.01 7.85 5.91
CA VAL A 44 7.08 7.70 4.46
C VAL A 44 6.71 6.25 4.15
N THR A 45 5.48 6.03 3.69
CA THR A 45 4.97 4.70 3.38
C THR A 45 4.99 4.47 1.88
N PHE A 46 5.66 3.41 1.45
CA PHE A 46 5.51 2.95 0.08
C PHE A 46 4.26 2.10 -0.03
N VAL A 47 3.47 2.32 -1.07
CA VAL A 47 2.26 1.57 -1.38
C VAL A 47 2.30 1.09 -2.83
N ALA A 48 1.86 -0.14 -3.08
CA ALA A 48 1.70 -0.67 -4.43
C ALA A 48 0.55 -1.66 -4.50
N GLY A 49 -0.31 -1.52 -5.51
CA GLY A 49 -1.42 -2.44 -5.72
C GLY A 49 -2.62 -1.82 -6.42
N LEU A 50 -3.79 -2.33 -6.10
CA LEU A 50 -5.08 -2.01 -6.71
C LEU A 50 -6.03 -1.41 -5.67
N ILE A 51 -6.52 -0.22 -5.98
CA ILE A 51 -7.59 0.46 -5.24
C ILE A 51 -8.80 0.68 -6.14
N MET A 52 -9.95 0.91 -5.52
CA MET A 52 -11.22 1.12 -6.22
C MET A 52 -11.86 2.43 -5.77
N ASN A 53 -12.44 3.14 -6.74
CA ASN A 53 -13.20 4.37 -6.57
C ASN A 53 -12.47 5.43 -5.72
N PRO A 54 -11.21 5.80 -6.04
CA PRO A 54 -10.49 6.80 -5.27
C PRO A 54 -11.20 8.15 -5.30
N GLN A 55 -11.45 8.70 -4.12
CA GLN A 55 -11.98 10.05 -3.90
C GLN A 55 -10.84 10.94 -3.44
N ILE A 56 -10.56 12.01 -4.19
CA ILE A 56 -9.47 12.95 -3.90
C ILE A 56 -10.07 14.20 -3.25
N THR A 57 -9.62 14.53 -2.05
CA THR A 57 -9.99 15.76 -1.34
C THR A 57 -8.73 16.51 -0.92
N GLY A 58 -8.36 17.53 -1.69
CA GLY A 58 -7.07 18.20 -1.53
C GLY A 58 -5.91 17.24 -1.83
N LYS A 59 -5.04 17.00 -0.85
CA LYS A 59 -3.93 16.04 -0.96
C LYS A 59 -4.26 14.66 -0.39
N TYR A 60 -5.47 14.42 0.10
CA TYR A 60 -5.86 13.13 0.66
C TYR A 60 -6.63 12.31 -0.37
N VAL A 61 -6.27 11.04 -0.47
CA VAL A 61 -6.99 10.03 -1.25
C VAL A 61 -7.66 9.07 -0.28
N GLN A 62 -8.95 8.84 -0.49
CA GLN A 62 -9.72 7.80 0.18
C GLN A 62 -10.18 6.80 -0.87
N ALA A 63 -9.95 5.51 -0.64
CA ALA A 63 -10.30 4.47 -1.60
C ALA A 63 -10.56 3.14 -0.91
N LYS A 64 -11.12 2.17 -1.65
CA LYS A 64 -11.21 0.78 -1.19
C LYS A 64 -10.02 -0.01 -1.71
N ALA A 65 -9.23 -0.60 -0.82
CA ALA A 65 -8.10 -1.46 -1.19
C ALA A 65 -8.59 -2.85 -1.58
N ILE A 66 -8.35 -3.25 -2.82
CA ILE A 66 -8.63 -4.63 -3.28
C ILE A 66 -7.47 -5.53 -2.87
N VAL A 67 -6.26 -5.12 -3.28
CA VAL A 67 -4.98 -5.67 -2.87
C VAL A 67 -4.00 -4.51 -2.81
N LEU A 68 -3.51 -4.16 -1.64
CA LEU A 68 -2.56 -3.05 -1.48
C LEU A 68 -1.42 -3.48 -0.55
N ALA A 69 -0.24 -3.69 -1.12
CA ALA A 69 0.97 -3.88 -0.34
C ALA A 69 1.45 -2.53 0.18
N TYR A 70 1.89 -2.49 1.44
CA TYR A 70 2.49 -1.31 2.04
C TYR A 70 3.73 -1.69 2.85
N TYR A 71 4.70 -0.77 2.90
CA TYR A 71 5.81 -0.84 3.86
C TYR A 71 6.16 0.58 4.36
N ASP A 72 6.28 0.73 5.67
CA ASP A 72 6.70 1.98 6.30
C ASP A 72 8.22 2.08 6.35
N ARG A 73 8.76 3.11 5.70
CA ARG A 73 10.19 3.35 5.55
C ARG A 73 10.68 4.24 6.69
N GLY A 74 10.99 3.64 7.83
CA GLY A 74 11.77 4.25 8.92
C GLY A 74 13.29 3.99 8.78
N ILE A 75 14.08 4.42 9.77
CA ILE A 75 15.50 3.99 9.95
C ILE A 75 15.57 2.46 10.09
N ILE A 76 14.52 1.87 10.67
CA ILE A 76 14.21 0.44 10.70
C ILE A 76 12.78 0.32 10.15
N THR A 77 12.48 -0.72 9.35
CA THR A 77 11.12 -1.01 8.87
C THR A 77 10.19 -1.13 10.08
N LYS A 78 9.21 -0.24 10.20
CA LYS A 78 8.32 -0.19 11.37
C LYS A 78 7.10 -1.09 11.21
N ASP A 79 6.56 -1.15 9.99
CA ASP A 79 5.35 -1.90 9.66
C ASP A 79 5.35 -2.26 8.17
N SER A 80 4.82 -3.41 7.83
CA SER A 80 4.63 -3.86 6.45
C SER A 80 3.52 -4.89 6.37
N GLY A 81 2.73 -4.87 5.30
CA GLY A 81 1.65 -5.83 5.13
C GLY A 81 0.95 -5.72 3.79
N VAL A 82 -0.09 -6.54 3.63
CA VAL A 82 -0.97 -6.50 2.46
C VAL A 82 -2.41 -6.30 2.94
N VAL A 83 -3.02 -5.21 2.47
CA VAL A 83 -4.44 -4.93 2.67
C VAL A 83 -5.22 -5.66 1.59
N MET A 84 -6.16 -6.53 1.97
CA MET A 84 -7.03 -7.25 1.06
C MET A 84 -8.49 -7.09 1.46
N GLY A 85 -9.41 -7.25 0.51
CA GLY A 85 -10.84 -7.43 0.79
C GLY A 85 -11.65 -6.13 0.94
N PHE A 86 -11.39 -5.12 0.10
CA PHE A 86 -12.15 -3.87 0.04
C PHE A 86 -12.15 -3.00 1.31
N LYS A 87 -11.11 -3.14 2.14
CA LYS A 87 -10.92 -2.28 3.31
C LYS A 87 -10.75 -0.83 2.88
N ASP A 88 -11.32 0.08 3.64
CA ASP A 88 -11.15 1.51 3.39
C ASP A 88 -9.74 1.93 3.77
N VAL A 89 -9.06 2.60 2.84
CA VAL A 89 -7.71 3.13 3.03
C VAL A 89 -7.71 4.62 2.78
N ARG A 90 -6.92 5.33 3.58
CA ARG A 90 -6.69 6.76 3.39
C ARG A 90 -5.21 7.05 3.44
N PHE A 91 -4.73 7.82 2.46
CA PHE A 91 -3.35 8.27 2.41
C PHE A 91 -3.24 9.70 1.88
N LYS A 92 -2.16 10.39 2.24
CA LYS A 92 -1.81 11.68 1.67
C LYS A 92 -0.93 11.48 0.44
N GLN A 93 -1.46 11.88 -0.72
CA GLN A 93 -0.76 11.89 -1.98
C GLN A 93 0.46 12.80 -1.92
N ASN A 94 1.54 12.33 -2.55
CA ASN A 94 2.78 13.05 -2.74
C ASN A 94 3.19 12.96 -4.22
N ASP A 95 4.19 13.74 -4.62
CA ASP A 95 4.64 13.83 -6.02
C ASP A 95 5.28 12.52 -6.53
N LEU A 96 5.65 11.62 -5.62
CA LEU A 96 6.22 10.31 -5.89
C LEU A 96 5.20 9.17 -5.87
N LEU A 97 3.91 9.49 -5.91
CA LEU A 97 2.83 8.51 -6.03
C LEU A 97 2.29 8.49 -7.46
N TYR A 98 2.43 7.35 -8.13
CA TYR A 98 1.75 7.09 -9.39
C TYR A 98 0.34 6.54 -9.11
N MET A 99 -0.65 7.07 -9.83
CA MET A 99 -2.01 6.55 -9.90
C MET A 99 -2.42 6.47 -11.37
N SER A 100 -2.87 5.29 -11.83
CA SER A 100 -3.39 5.13 -13.19
C SER A 100 -4.74 5.82 -13.35
N GLU A 101 -5.17 6.01 -14.60
CA GLU A 101 -6.57 6.34 -14.87
C GLU A 101 -7.49 5.20 -14.41
N PRO A 102 -8.73 5.51 -13.97
CA PRO A 102 -9.70 4.49 -13.58
C PRO A 102 -10.12 3.64 -14.79
N GLY A 103 -10.03 2.32 -14.65
CA GLY A 103 -10.61 1.38 -15.63
C GLY A 103 -12.14 1.38 -15.61
N GLN A 104 -12.77 0.54 -16.45
CA GLN A 104 -14.23 0.45 -16.57
C GLN A 104 -14.99 0.18 -15.25
N PHE A 105 -14.33 -0.42 -14.26
CA PHE A 105 -14.89 -0.72 -12.94
C PHE A 105 -14.42 0.23 -11.83
N GLY A 106 -13.84 1.38 -12.19
CA GLY A 106 -13.27 2.32 -11.20
C GLY A 106 -11.98 1.80 -10.53
N LEU A 107 -11.34 0.79 -11.13
CA LEU A 107 -10.09 0.20 -10.68
C LEU A 107 -8.91 1.12 -11.02
N VAL A 108 -8.08 1.39 -10.03
CA VAL A 108 -6.89 2.23 -10.18
C VAL A 108 -5.67 1.49 -9.65
N GLN A 109 -4.64 1.40 -10.49
CA GLN A 109 -3.33 0.91 -10.09
C GLN A 109 -2.58 2.04 -9.41
N ILE A 110 -1.99 1.76 -8.25
CA ILE A 110 -1.16 2.71 -7.52
C ILE A 110 0.20 2.11 -7.21
N ALA A 111 1.24 2.93 -7.28
CA ALA A 111 2.58 2.58 -6.88
C ALA A 111 3.36 3.83 -6.49
N GLY A 112 4.06 3.80 -5.36
CA GLY A 112 4.95 4.89 -4.97
C GLY A 112 4.82 5.27 -3.52
N ILE A 113 5.23 6.50 -3.22
CA ILE A 113 5.40 6.97 -1.84
C ILE A 113 4.25 7.87 -1.44
N CYS A 114 3.64 7.56 -0.30
CA CYS A 114 2.64 8.38 0.35
C CYS A 114 3.07 8.72 1.79
N THR A 115 2.35 9.66 2.41
CA THR A 115 2.52 9.99 3.83
C THR A 115 1.17 9.86 4.53
N GLY A 116 1.16 9.59 5.83
CA GLY A 116 -0.11 9.45 6.58
C GLY A 116 -1.03 8.38 5.99
N PHE A 117 -0.50 7.16 5.83
CA PHE A 117 -1.26 5.99 5.41
C PHE A 117 -2.02 5.41 6.60
N SER A 118 -3.30 5.06 6.39
CA SER A 118 -4.16 4.45 7.40
C SER A 118 -5.12 3.46 6.75
N ILE A 119 -5.39 2.37 7.46
CA ILE A 119 -6.37 1.34 7.09
C ILE A 119 -7.53 1.48 8.08
N GLN A 120 -8.73 1.76 7.58
CA GLN A 120 -9.93 1.86 8.38
C GLN A 120 -10.61 0.48 8.44
N LYS A 121 -11.06 0.09 9.63
CA LYS A 121 -11.95 -1.07 9.78
C LYS A 121 -13.36 -0.67 9.34
N ILE A 122 -14.05 -1.60 8.67
CA ILE A 122 -15.48 -1.51 8.35
C ILE A 122 -16.28 -1.74 9.64
#